data_AF-W4RK14-F1
#
_entry.id   AF-W4RK14-F1
#
_cell.length_a   1.000
_cell.length_b   1.000
_cell.length_c   1.000
_cell.angle_alpha   90.00
_cell.angle_beta   90.00
_cell.angle_gamma   90.00
#
_symmetry.space_group_name_H-M   'P 1'
#
loop_
_entity.id
_entity.type
_entity.pdbx_description
1 polymer ?
#
loop_
_entity_poly.entity_id
_entity_poly.type
_entity_poly.pdbx_seq_one_letter_code
_entity_poly.pdbx_strand_id
1 'polypeptide(L)' 'MIHTNWHERETIKTLKCVHTNAKKYIVNNKLTTGKVYEVKNETEEFYFIVDNSGKVGGYYKEYFEEVK' A
#
# COMPACT_ATOMS: atom_id res chain seq x y z
N MET A 1 18.38 -7.83 -15.88
CA MET A 1 18.44 -6.84 -14.77
C MET A 1 17.08 -6.17 -14.63
N ILE A 2 16.14 -6.87 -13.97
CA ILE A 2 14.71 -6.48 -13.89
C ILE A 2 14.30 -6.21 -12.43
N HIS A 3 15.29 -6.10 -11.53
CA HIS A 3 15.09 -6.04 -10.08
C HIS A 3 15.13 -4.60 -9.52
N THR A 4 15.58 -3.62 -10.31
CA THR A 4 15.89 -2.26 -9.80
C THR A 4 14.81 -1.22 -10.07
N ASN A 5 13.81 -1.51 -10.90
CA ASN A 5 12.91 -0.50 -11.46
C ASN A 5 11.51 -0.40 -10.81
N TRP A 6 11.35 -0.93 -9.59
CA TRP A 6 10.09 -0.75 -8.83
C TRP A 6 9.93 0.69 -8.32
N HIS A 7 11.02 1.42 -8.13
CA HIS A 7 11.02 2.79 -7.63
C HIS A 7 10.55 3.81 -8.68
N GLU A 8 10.96 3.62 -9.94
CA GLU A 8 10.66 4.51 -11.08
C GLU A 8 9.27 4.29 -11.69
N ARG A 9 8.53 3.24 -11.28
CA ARG A 9 7.14 3.09 -11.75
C ARG A 9 6.27 4.21 -11.23
N GLU A 10 5.49 4.78 -12.16
CA GLU A 10 4.49 5.80 -11.88
C GLU A 10 3.53 5.30 -10.79
N THR A 11 3.28 6.16 -9.82
CA THR A 11 2.26 5.92 -8.80
C THR A 11 0.91 5.98 -9.48
N ILE A 12 0.20 4.84 -9.49
CA ILE A 12 -1.05 4.69 -10.24
C ILE A 12 -2.17 5.44 -9.51
N LYS A 13 -2.20 5.33 -8.18
CA LYS A 13 -3.26 5.88 -7.33
C LYS A 13 -2.75 6.22 -5.93
N THR A 14 -3.41 7.17 -5.29
CA THR A 14 -3.28 7.43 -3.86
C THR A 14 -4.49 6.88 -3.13
N LEU A 15 -4.25 6.06 -2.12
CA LEU A 15 -5.32 5.44 -1.34
C LEU A 15 -5.18 5.81 0.13
N LYS A 16 -6.31 6.05 0.80
CA LYS A 16 -6.32 6.32 2.24
C LYS A 16 -6.52 5.02 2.99
N CYS A 17 -5.63 4.75 3.93
CA CYS A 17 -5.76 3.58 4.79
C CYS A 17 -6.93 3.81 5.75
N VAL A 18 -8.00 3.04 5.61
CA VAL A 18 -9.22 3.20 6.40
C VAL A 18 -9.10 2.45 7.72
N HIS A 19 -8.58 1.22 7.65
CA HIS A 19 -8.48 0.33 8.80
C HIS A 19 -7.24 -0.55 8.64
N THR A 20 -6.49 -0.77 9.71
CA THR A 20 -5.35 -1.72 9.75
C THR A 20 -5.72 -3.01 10.46
N ASN A 21 -6.98 -3.43 10.35
CA ASN A 21 -7.56 -4.51 11.15
C ASN A 21 -7.13 -5.91 10.66
N ALA A 22 -5.83 -6.17 10.66
CA ALA A 22 -5.31 -7.52 10.46
C ALA A 22 -5.37 -8.26 11.81
N LYS A 23 -6.29 -9.21 11.94
CA LYS A 23 -6.44 -10.07 13.14
C LYS A 23 -5.20 -10.91 13.48
N LYS A 24 -4.22 -11.04 12.58
CA LYS A 24 -3.14 -12.03 12.67
C LYS A 24 -1.72 -11.46 12.64
N TYR A 25 -1.48 -10.29 12.04
CA TYR A 25 -0.14 -9.69 11.94
C TYR A 25 -0.23 -8.19 12.23
N ILE A 26 0.62 -7.70 13.12
CA ILE A 26 0.63 -6.31 13.59
C ILE A 26 1.08 -5.40 12.43
N VAL A 27 0.13 -4.89 11.65
CA VAL A 27 0.41 -3.90 10.57
C VAL A 27 0.68 -2.51 11.13
N ASN A 28 0.50 -2.34 12.44
CA ASN A 28 0.55 -1.07 13.17
C ASN A 28 1.89 -0.33 13.06
N ASN A 29 2.98 -1.03 12.72
CA ASN A 29 4.29 -0.40 12.55
C ASN A 29 4.53 0.15 11.14
N LYS A 30 3.70 -0.23 10.15
CA LYS A 30 3.90 0.10 8.74
C LYS A 30 2.76 0.92 8.15
N LEU A 31 1.52 0.60 8.52
CA LEU A 31 0.32 1.31 8.11
C LEU A 31 -0.24 2.14 9.26
N THR A 32 -0.56 3.38 8.97
CA THR A 32 -1.21 4.33 9.86
C THR A 32 -2.59 4.61 9.30
N THR A 33 -3.63 4.36 10.11
CA THR A 33 -5.01 4.67 9.73
C THR A 33 -5.16 6.19 9.50
N GLY A 34 -5.87 6.55 8.44
CA GLY A 34 -6.08 7.95 8.04
C GLY A 34 -4.96 8.56 7.19
N LYS A 35 -3.81 7.89 7.04
CA LYS A 35 -2.74 8.33 6.13
C LYS A 35 -3.03 7.91 4.69
N VAL A 36 -2.57 8.75 3.76
CA VAL A 36 -2.63 8.47 2.32
C VAL A 36 -1.33 7.78 1.93
N TYR A 37 -1.44 6.72 1.14
CA TYR A 37 -0.34 5.93 0.64
C TYR A 37 -0.37 5.88 -0.89
N GLU A 38 0.81 5.92 -1.48
CA GLU A 38 0.99 5.84 -2.93
C GLU A 38 1.06 4.38 -3.38
N VAL A 39 0.14 4.00 -4.27
CA VAL A 39 0.07 2.68 -4.89
C VAL A 39 1.00 2.65 -6.10
N LYS A 40 1.95 1.73 -6.06
CA LYS A 40 2.91 1.49 -7.16
C LYS A 40 2.44 0.39 -8.10
N ASN A 41 1.64 -0.56 -7.60
CA ASN A 41 1.09 -1.64 -8.42
C ASN A 41 -0.23 -2.14 -7.81
N GLU A 42 -1.16 -2.59 -8.64
CA GLU A 42 -2.35 -3.30 -8.19
C GLU A 42 -2.48 -4.62 -8.92
N THR A 43 -2.86 -5.66 -8.18
CA THR A 43 -3.31 -6.94 -8.74
C THR A 43 -4.82 -7.05 -8.51
N GLU A 44 -5.44 -8.17 -8.91
CA GLU A 44 -6.88 -8.40 -8.71
C GLU A 44 -7.30 -8.20 -7.25
N GLU A 45 -6.51 -8.69 -6.30
CA GLU A 45 -6.88 -8.72 -4.88
C GLU A 45 -6.00 -7.86 -3.96
N PHE A 46 -4.86 -7.36 -4.45
CA PHE A 46 -3.87 -6.67 -3.62
C PHE A 46 -3.40 -5.33 -4.21
N TYR A 47 -3.22 -4.34 -3.34
CA TYR A 47 -2.49 -3.12 -3.62
C TYR A 47 -1.07 -3.21 -3.07
N PHE A 48 -0.10 -2.90 -3.94
CA PHE A 48 1.28 -2.68 -3.56
C PHE A 48 1.48 -1.20 -3.28
N ILE A 49 1.53 -0.86 -2.00
CA ILE A 49 1.75 0.51 -1.54
C ILE A 49 3.14 0.67 -0.93
N VAL A 50 3.66 1.89 -0.97
CA VAL A 50 4.89 2.25 -0.25
C VAL A 50 4.56 2.52 1.21
N ASP A 51 5.02 1.65 2.10
CA ASP A 51 4.84 1.83 3.54
C ASP A 51 5.76 2.93 4.10
N ASN A 52 5.52 3.37 5.35
CA ASN A 52 6.31 4.44 5.98
C ASN A 52 7.84 4.16 6.03
N SER A 53 8.27 2.90 5.87
CA SER A 53 9.68 2.50 5.78
C SER A 53 10.28 2.69 4.39
N GLY A 54 9.53 3.24 3.42
CA GLY A 54 9.96 3.36 2.02
C GLY A 54 10.02 2.03 1.29
N LYS A 55 9.41 0.97 1.82
CA LYS A 55 9.37 -0.36 1.21
C LYS A 55 8.00 -0.60 0.58
N VAL A 56 7.98 -1.32 -0.54
CA VAL A 56 6.73 -1.73 -1.19
C VAL A 56 6.19 -2.97 -0.46
N GLY A 57 5.00 -2.87 0.10
CA GLY A 57 4.27 -3.97 0.73
C GLY A 57 2.97 -4.26 -0.02
N GLY A 58 2.63 -5.53 -0.17
CA GLY A 58 1.34 -5.96 -0.71
C GLY A 58 0.29 -6.03 0.40
N TYR A 59 -0.84 -5.38 0.20
CA TYR A 59 -1.95 -5.31 1.15
C TYR A 59 -3.29 -5.48 0.42
N TYR A 60 -4.31 -5.98 1.10
CA TYR A 60 -5.62 -6.19 0.46
C TYR A 60 -6.33 -4.87 0.17
N LYS A 61 -7.11 -4.83 -0.91
CA LYS A 61 -7.89 -3.66 -1.33
C LYS A 61 -8.87 -3.18 -0.26
N GLU A 62 -9.44 -4.10 0.50
CA GLU A 62 -10.43 -3.81 1.55
C GLU A 62 -9.90 -2.93 2.70
N TYR A 63 -8.57 -2.81 2.88
CA TYR A 63 -8.00 -1.93 3.90
C TYR A 63 -7.92 -0.46 3.47
N PHE A 64 -8.18 -0.19 2.20
CA PHE A 64 -7.97 1.11 1.59
C PHE A 64 -9.24 1.62 0.93
N GLU A 65 -9.47 2.92 1.07
CA GLU A 65 -10.51 3.63 0.35
C GLU A 65 -9.85 4.52 -0.69
N GLU A 66 -10.36 4.44 -1.92
CA GLU A 66 -9.92 5.30 -3.02
C GLU A 66 -10.46 6.71 -2.76
N VAL A 67 -9.55 7.63 -2.43
CA VAL A 67 -9.91 9.03 -2.25
C VAL A 67 -10.08 9.61 -3.65
N LYS A 68 -11.33 9.78 -4.07
CA LYS A 68 -11.69 10.47 -5.32
C LYS A 68 -11.44 11.97 -5.24
#